data_AF-A0A7V1PRQ6-F1
#
_entry.id   AF-A0A7V1PRQ6-F1
#
_cell.length_a   1.000
_cell.length_b   1.000
_cell.length_c   1.000
_cell.angle_alpha   90.00
_cell.angle_beta   90.00
_cell.angle_gamma   90.00
#
_symmetry.space_group_name_H-M   'P 1'
#
loop_
_entity.id
_entity.type
_entity.pdbx_description
1 polymer ?
#
loop_
_entity_poly.entity_id
_entity_poly.type
_entity_poly.pdbx_seq_one_letter_code
_entity_poly.pdbx_strand_id
1 'polypeptide(L)'
;MFNSIKIFFQATLERTLLITGINVALVVGVILNLINQGSAFISFDIAHLNFTKFILTFFVPFGVSVYSSARIRLKMVVGKRSKLDAKLLCVNCGETKMNIKKGQKIKECPKCGEKTKYKVIEINK
;
A
#
# COMPACT_ATOMS: atom_id res chain seq x y z
N MET A 1 -3.12 19.01 -1.04
CA MET A 1 -2.45 17.98 -0.21
C MET A 1 -3.44 17.01 0.44
N PHE A 2 -4.51 17.50 1.09
CA PHE A 2 -5.55 16.69 1.75
C PHE A 2 -6.15 15.57 0.87
N ASN A 3 -6.43 15.83 -0.41
CA ASN A 3 -7.03 14.82 -1.28
C ASN A 3 -6.10 13.62 -1.54
N SER A 4 -4.78 13.85 -1.64
CA SER A 4 -3.82 12.77 -1.86
C SER A 4 -3.66 11.86 -0.63
N ILE A 5 -3.74 12.43 0.57
CA ILE A 5 -3.74 11.66 1.83
C ILE A 5 -5.02 10.83 1.94
N LYS A 6 -6.19 11.42 1.62
CA LYS A 6 -7.47 10.71 1.62
C LYS A 6 -7.47 9.52 0.66
N ILE A 7 -7.00 9.72 -0.57
CA ILE A 7 -6.87 8.65 -1.58
C ILE A 7 -5.93 7.54 -1.09
N PHE A 8 -4.81 7.92 -0.49
CA PHE A 8 -3.88 6.94 0.07
C PHE A 8 -4.53 6.13 1.20
N PHE A 9 -5.20 6.79 2.14
CA PHE A 9 -5.87 6.13 3.25
C PHE A 9 -7.00 5.20 2.77
N GLN A 10 -7.78 5.63 1.78
CA GLN A 10 -8.81 4.79 1.14
C GLN A 10 -8.21 3.58 0.44
N ALA A 11 -7.04 3.73 -0.21
CA ALA A 11 -6.33 2.63 -0.82
C ALA A 11 -5.79 1.64 0.22
N THR A 12 -5.29 2.12 1.36
CA THR A 12 -4.74 1.27 2.44
C THR A 12 -5.82 0.56 3.25
N LEU A 13 -7.04 1.11 3.37
CA LEU A 13 -8.15 0.52 4.12
C LEU A 13 -8.87 -0.63 3.40
N GLU A 14 -8.31 -1.10 2.29
CA GLU A 14 -8.88 -2.23 1.57
C GLU A 14 -8.54 -3.55 2.30
N ARG A 15 -9.56 -4.40 2.47
CA ARG A 15 -9.46 -5.62 3.30
C ARG A 15 -8.33 -6.54 2.87
N THR A 16 -8.12 -6.73 1.57
CA THR A 16 -7.07 -7.59 1.04
C THR A 16 -5.68 -7.07 1.41
N LEU A 17 -5.46 -5.74 1.38
CA LEU A 17 -4.21 -5.11 1.83
C LEU A 17 -3.97 -5.32 3.32
N LEU A 18 -5.00 -5.13 4.14
CA LEU A 18 -4.88 -5.29 5.59
C LEU A 18 -4.59 -6.74 5.97
N ILE A 19 -5.30 -7.71 5.38
CA ILE A 19 -5.08 -9.15 5.63
C ILE A 19 -3.67 -9.56 5.20
N THR A 20 -3.23 -9.11 4.02
CA THR A 20 -1.86 -9.38 3.54
C THR A 20 -0.82 -8.76 4.47
N GLY A 21 -1.05 -7.52 4.91
CA GLY A 21 -0.19 -6.83 5.87
C GLY A 21 -0.08 -7.57 7.20
N ILE A 22 -1.20 -8.06 7.75
CA ILE A 22 -1.24 -8.83 8.99
C ILE A 22 -0.47 -10.13 8.85
N ASN A 23 -0.67 -10.88 7.77
CA ASN A 23 0.06 -12.13 7.55
C ASN A 23 1.57 -11.92 7.46
N VAL A 24 2.00 -10.88 6.73
CA VAL A 24 3.42 -10.49 6.66
C VAL A 24 3.94 -10.10 8.05
N ALA A 25 3.17 -9.32 8.79
CA ALA A 25 3.55 -8.87 10.13
C ALA A 25 3.69 -10.01 11.12
N LEU A 26 2.83 -11.02 11.06
CA LEU A 26 2.92 -12.20 11.92
C LEU A 26 4.17 -13.01 11.59
N VAL A 27 4.41 -13.35 10.32
CA VAL A 27 5.56 -14.17 9.93
C VAL A 27 6.87 -13.45 10.20
N VAL A 28 7.01 -12.22 9.71
CA VAL A 28 8.25 -11.44 9.87
C VAL A 28 8.44 -11.01 11.32
N GLY A 29 7.36 -10.62 12.00
CA GLY A 29 7.40 -10.20 13.40
C GLY A 29 7.80 -11.33 14.35
N VAL A 30 7.31 -12.56 14.14
CA VAL A 30 7.74 -13.73 14.92
C VAL A 30 9.25 -13.96 14.75
N ILE A 31 9.75 -13.96 13.50
CA ILE A 31 11.18 -14.15 13.22
C ILE A 31 12.03 -13.04 13.87
N LEU A 32 11.62 -11.78 13.70
CA LEU A 32 12.35 -10.63 14.27
C LEU A 32 12.34 -10.66 15.80
N ASN A 33 11.21 -11.04 16.40
CA ASN A 33 11.09 -11.13 17.85
C ASN A 33 11.96 -12.26 18.42
N LEU A 34 12.03 -13.41 17.74
CA LEU A 34 12.94 -14.51 18.10
C LEU A 34 14.41 -14.11 18.01
N ILE A 35 14.82 -13.38 16.98
CA ILE A 35 16.22 -12.92 16.84
C ILE A 35 16.57 -11.83 17.86
N ASN A 36 15.64 -10.91 18.13
CA ASN A 36 15.90 -9.74 18.96
C ASN A 36 15.76 -10.00 20.47
N GLN A 37 14.85 -10.88 20.88
CA GLN A 37 14.52 -11.12 22.29
C GLN A 37 14.33 -12.61 22.61
N GLY A 38 14.73 -13.52 21.71
CA GLY A 38 14.46 -14.96 21.87
C GLY A 38 15.07 -15.58 23.12
N SER A 39 16.22 -15.07 23.59
CA SER A 39 16.82 -15.50 24.86
C SER A 39 15.93 -15.21 26.06
N ALA A 40 15.28 -14.04 26.11
CA ALA A 40 14.34 -13.67 27.18
C ALA A 40 13.06 -14.53 27.16
N PHE A 41 12.61 -14.95 25.97
CA PHE A 41 11.49 -15.90 25.83
C PHE A 41 11.86 -17.31 26.32
N ILE A 42 13.08 -17.78 26.02
CA ILE A 42 13.56 -19.10 26.45
C ILE A 42 13.80 -19.15 27.96
N SER A 43 14.29 -18.05 28.55
CA SER A 43 14.52 -17.92 29.99
C SER A 43 13.26 -17.60 30.81
N PHE A 44 12.09 -17.44 30.17
CA PHE A 44 10.84 -16.97 30.81
C PHE A 44 10.98 -15.65 31.60
N ASP A 45 11.97 -14.83 31.26
CA ASP A 45 12.25 -13.58 31.97
C ASP A 45 11.44 -12.44 31.35
N ILE A 46 10.17 -12.35 31.77
CA ILE A 46 9.21 -11.32 31.35
C ILE A 46 9.66 -9.92 31.82
N ALA A 47 10.46 -9.82 32.89
CA ALA A 47 10.95 -8.55 33.42
C ALA A 47 11.97 -7.87 32.48
N HIS A 48 12.69 -8.65 31.67
CA HIS A 48 13.63 -8.14 30.66
C HIS A 48 13.01 -7.91 29.28
N LEU A 49 11.72 -8.22 29.09
CA LEU A 49 11.04 -8.00 27.82
C LEU A 49 10.84 -6.51 27.56
N ASN A 50 11.43 -6.03 26.46
CA ASN A 50 11.20 -4.67 26.01
C ASN A 50 9.92 -4.63 25.16
N PHE A 51 8.80 -4.28 25.80
CA PHE A 51 7.50 -4.19 25.14
C PHE A 51 7.49 -3.24 23.94
N THR A 52 8.28 -2.16 23.96
CA THR A 52 8.41 -1.25 22.81
C THR A 52 9.03 -1.96 21.62
N LYS A 53 10.13 -2.70 21.84
CA LYS A 53 10.74 -3.53 20.79
C LYS A 53 9.77 -4.59 20.29
N PHE A 54 9.07 -5.27 21.21
CA PHE A 54 8.07 -6.29 20.86
C PHE A 54 7.00 -5.72 19.92
N ILE A 55 6.33 -4.64 20.30
CA ILE A 55 5.27 -4.02 19.47
C ILE A 55 5.83 -3.58 18.11
N LEU A 56 7.01 -2.97 18.07
CA LEU A 56 7.62 -2.51 16.82
C LEU A 56 7.97 -3.66 15.87
N THR A 57 8.36 -4.84 16.37
CA THR A 57 8.67 -6.00 15.51
C THR A 57 7.47 -6.47 14.69
N PHE A 58 6.24 -6.23 15.15
CA PHE A 58 5.02 -6.52 14.38
C PHE A 58 4.51 -5.30 13.62
N PHE A 59 4.56 -4.12 14.24
CA PHE A 59 4.01 -2.90 13.65
C PHE A 59 4.78 -2.43 12.40
N VAL A 60 6.12 -2.52 12.42
CA VAL A 60 6.95 -2.06 11.31
C VAL A 60 6.73 -2.90 10.03
N PRO A 61 6.80 -4.25 10.07
CA PRO A 61 6.52 -5.05 8.88
C PRO A 61 5.09 -4.91 8.36
N PHE A 62 4.10 -4.75 9.26
CA PHE A 62 2.72 -4.43 8.87
C PHE A 62 2.66 -3.13 8.05
N GLY A 63 3.20 -2.03 8.59
CA GLY A 63 3.16 -0.72 7.97
C GLY A 63 3.85 -0.70 6.61
N VAL A 64 5.03 -1.30 6.51
CA VAL A 64 5.79 -1.39 5.24
C VAL A 64 5.02 -2.20 4.19
N SER A 65 4.41 -3.33 4.58
CA SER A 65 3.63 -4.18 3.68
C SER A 65 2.40 -3.45 3.10
N VAL A 66 1.63 -2.77 3.97
CA VAL A 66 0.45 -1.99 3.55
C VAL A 66 0.85 -0.80 2.69
N TYR A 67 1.90 -0.06 3.08
CA TYR A 67 2.41 1.08 2.32
C TYR A 67 2.84 0.70 0.90
N SER A 68 3.67 -0.34 0.78
CA SER A 68 4.17 -0.83 -0.50
C SER A 68 3.02 -1.27 -1.41
N SER A 69 2.07 -2.03 -0.86
CA SER A 69 0.91 -2.51 -1.59
C SER A 69 0.01 -1.37 -2.08
N ALA A 70 -0.26 -0.38 -1.25
CA ALA A 70 -1.06 0.79 -1.62
C ALA A 70 -0.38 1.62 -2.71
N ARG A 71 0.94 1.85 -2.59
CA ARG A 71 1.72 2.58 -3.60
C ARG A 71 1.68 1.89 -4.96
N ILE A 72 1.79 0.56 -4.99
CA ILE A 72 1.69 -0.23 -6.23
C ILE A 72 0.30 -0.13 -6.84
N ARG A 73 -0.76 -0.21 -6.02
CA ARG A 73 -2.14 -0.08 -6.51
C ARG A 73 -2.41 1.30 -7.11
N LEU A 74 -1.94 2.37 -6.47
CA LEU A 74 -2.12 3.74 -6.95
C LEU A 74 -1.25 4.10 -8.17
N LYS A 75 -0.23 3.30 -8.48
CA LYS A 75 0.65 3.54 -9.62
C LYS A 75 -0.03 3.12 -10.93
N MET A 76 -0.52 4.12 -11.66
CA MET A 76 -1.16 3.92 -12.96
C MET A 76 -0.11 3.90 -14.07
N VAL A 77 0.11 2.72 -14.66
CA VAL A 77 1.04 2.51 -15.77
C VAL A 77 0.24 2.13 -17.00
N VAL A 78 0.47 2.85 -18.10
CA VAL A 78 -0.13 2.55 -19.40
C VAL A 78 0.13 1.09 -19.78
N GLY A 79 -0.88 0.43 -20.32
CA GLY A 79 -0.80 -0.96 -20.72
C GLY A 79 -0.99 -1.98 -19.59
N LYS A 80 -0.91 -1.58 -18.31
CA LYS A 80 -1.25 -2.46 -17.17
C LYS A 80 -2.75 -2.42 -16.88
N ARG A 81 -3.27 -3.48 -16.27
CA ARG A 81 -4.64 -3.54 -15.77
C ARG A 81 -4.75 -2.80 -14.44
N SER A 82 -5.76 -1.95 -14.29
CA SER A 82 -6.01 -1.25 -13.03
C SER A 82 -6.40 -2.23 -11.93
N LYS A 83 -5.86 -2.03 -10.72
CA LYS A 83 -6.23 -2.82 -9.54
C LYS A 83 -7.42 -2.25 -8.77
N LEU A 84 -7.88 -1.06 -9.14
CA LEU A 84 -8.97 -0.34 -8.47
C LEU A 84 -9.85 0.41 -9.48
N ASP A 85 -11.08 0.69 -9.05
CA ASP A 85 -11.98 1.59 -9.74
C ASP A 85 -11.60 3.03 -9.37
N ALA A 86 -11.19 3.83 -10.35
CA ALA A 86 -10.67 5.17 -10.09
C ALA A 86 -10.91 6.15 -11.22
N LYS A 87 -10.91 7.42 -10.86
CA LYS A 87 -10.83 8.54 -11.80
C LYS A 87 -9.38 9.00 -11.90
N LEU A 88 -8.86 8.99 -13.12
CA LEU A 88 -7.50 9.39 -13.45
C LEU A 88 -7.51 10.76 -14.11
N LEU A 89 -6.48 11.56 -13.81
CA LEU A 89 -6.16 12.80 -14.48
C LEU A 89 -4.80 12.67 -15.16
N CYS A 90 -4.71 12.99 -16.45
CA CYS A 90 -3.42 13.07 -17.12
C CYS A 90 -2.69 14.33 -16.61
N VAL A 91 -1.54 14.13 -15.97
CA VAL A 91 -0.70 15.20 -15.42
C VAL A 91 -0.01 15.97 -16.54
N ASN A 92 0.23 15.35 -17.69
CA ASN A 92 0.93 15.98 -18.80
C ASN A 92 0.06 17.02 -19.53
N CYS A 93 -1.20 16.72 -19.83
CA CYS A 93 -2.12 17.70 -20.45
C CYS A 93 -3.00 18.47 -19.46
N GLY A 94 -3.12 18.01 -18.21
CA GLY A 94 -3.93 18.66 -17.16
C GLY A 94 -5.45 18.57 -17.34
N GLU A 95 -5.96 18.24 -18.53
CA GLU A 95 -7.39 18.29 -18.82
C GLU A 95 -8.07 16.92 -18.91
N THR A 96 -7.41 15.92 -19.50
CA THR A 96 -8.02 14.62 -19.75
C THR A 96 -8.28 13.86 -18.45
N LYS A 97 -9.57 13.62 -18.19
CA LYS A 97 -10.07 12.77 -17.11
C LYS A 97 -10.60 11.46 -17.69
N MET A 98 -10.26 10.34 -17.07
CA MET A 98 -10.81 9.03 -17.46
C MET A 98 -11.24 8.24 -16.22
N ASN A 99 -12.37 7.57 -16.33
CA ASN A 99 -12.77 6.58 -15.34
C ASN A 99 -12.24 5.23 -15.78
N ILE A 100 -11.55 4.54 -14.88
CA ILE A 100 -11.07 3.19 -15.10
C ILE A 100 -11.69 2.24 -14.09
N LYS A 101 -12.13 1.09 -14.57
CA LYS A 101 -12.62 0.02 -13.71
C LYS A 101 -11.51 -0.96 -13.32
N LYS A 102 -11.68 -1.66 -12.20
CA LYS A 102 -10.80 -2.75 -11.79
C LYS A 102 -10.73 -3.81 -12.91
N GLY A 103 -9.52 -4.20 -13.28
CA GLY A 103 -9.25 -5.15 -14.36
C GLY A 103 -9.13 -4.53 -15.76
N GLN A 104 -9.57 -3.27 -15.95
CA GLN A 104 -9.48 -2.60 -17.25
C GLN A 104 -8.04 -2.18 -17.56
N LYS A 105 -7.62 -2.31 -18.82
CA LYS A 105 -6.29 -1.88 -19.29
C LYS A 105 -6.23 -0.35 -19.35
N ILE A 106 -5.22 0.24 -18.72
CA ILE A 106 -4.97 1.69 -18.75
C ILE A 106 -4.54 2.05 -20.17
N LYS A 107 -5.38 2.82 -20.87
CA LYS A 107 -5.09 3.36 -22.20
C LYS A 107 -4.27 4.63 -22.09
N GLU A 108 -3.61 5.00 -23.18
CA GLU A 108 -2.93 6.27 -23.31
C GLU A 108 -3.91 7.44 -23.34
N CYS A 109 -3.39 8.62 -23.02
CA CYS A 109 -4.13 9.86 -23.15
C CYS A 109 -4.26 10.20 -24.64
N PRO A 110 -5.46 10.49 -25.16
CA PRO A 110 -5.65 10.88 -26.55
C PRO A 110 -4.86 12.13 -26.95
N LYS A 111 -4.52 13.01 -25.99
CA LYS A 111 -3.71 14.21 -26.24
C LYS A 111 -2.20 14.00 -26.10
N CYS A 112 -1.76 13.03 -25.29
CA CYS A 112 -0.33 12.89 -24.95
C CYS A 112 0.34 11.65 -25.52
N GLY A 113 -0.44 10.67 -26.00
CA GLY A 113 0.08 9.40 -26.52
C GLY A 113 1.06 8.74 -25.54
N GLU A 114 2.27 8.46 -26.00
CA GLU A 114 3.33 7.83 -25.22
C GLU A 114 3.80 8.66 -24.01
N LYS A 115 3.63 9.99 -24.02
CA LYS A 115 4.02 10.89 -22.90
C LYS A 115 3.00 10.87 -21.75
N THR A 116 2.09 9.91 -21.73
CA THR A 116 0.99 9.85 -20.76
C THR A 116 1.49 9.55 -19.35
N LYS A 117 1.11 10.41 -18.41
CA LYS A 117 1.34 10.22 -16.98
C LYS A 117 0.06 10.47 -16.20
N TYR A 118 -0.52 9.42 -15.63
CA TYR A 118 -1.76 9.54 -14.85
C TYR A 118 -1.51 9.74 -13.36
N LYS A 119 -2.39 10.53 -12.75
CA LYS A 119 -2.56 10.66 -11.30
C LYS A 119 -3.98 10.28 -10.93
N VAL A 120 -4.13 9.46 -9.88
CA VAL A 120 -5.43 9.15 -9.30
C VAL A 120 -5.96 10.39 -8.58
N ILE A 121 -7.18 10.81 -8.91
CA ILE A 121 -7.86 11.95 -8.25
C ILE A 121 -9.03 11.52 -7.38
N GLU A 122 -9.57 10.31 -7.61
CA GLU A 122 -10.71 9.76 -6.89
C GLU A 122 -10.71 8.23 -7.02
N ILE A 123 -11.07 7.52 -5.95
CA ILE A 123 -11.31 6.07 -5.95
C ILE A 123 -12.80 5.86 -5.83
N ASN A 124 -13.39 5.18 -6.81
CA ASN A 124 -14.79 4.79 -6.77
C ASN A 124 -14.87 3.44 -6.06
N LYS A 125 -15.78 3.28 -5.10
CA LYS A 125 -16.05 1.99 -4.43
C LYS A 125 -17.24 1.31 -5.06
#